data_AF-A0A4P8ISP8-F1
#
_entry.id   AF-A0A4P8ISP8-F1
#
_cell.length_a   1.000
_cell.length_b   1.000
_cell.length_c   1.000
_cell.angle_alpha   90.00
_cell.angle_beta   90.00
_cell.angle_gamma   90.00
#
_symmetry.space_group_name_H-M   'P 1'
#
loop_
_entity.id
_entity.type
_entity.pdbx_description
1 polymer ?
#
loop_
_entity_poly.entity_id
_entity_poly.type
_entity_poly.pdbx_seq_one_letter_code
_entity_poly.pdbx_strand_id
1 'polypeptide(L)' 'MKLDASTFRRLRRLTPILDDILNAGEVEYVGQAVSLTALATLCSELFEAYEREYPDEVTQARIDSLESQ' A
#
# COMPACT_ATOMS: atom_id res chain seq x y z
N MET A 1 -13.36 -3.46 -6.17
CA MET A 1 -12.60 -2.52 -7.03
C MET A 1 -11.62 -3.24 -7.96
N LYS A 2 -11.59 -2.89 -9.26
CA LYS A 2 -10.50 -3.28 -10.20
C LYS A 2 -9.45 -2.17 -10.26
N LEU A 3 -8.17 -2.54 -10.28
CA LEU A 3 -7.08 -1.58 -10.48
C LEU A 3 -7.01 -1.13 -11.94
N ASP A 4 -6.84 0.17 -12.16
CA ASP A 4 -6.51 0.67 -13.49
C ASP A 4 -5.07 0.30 -13.88
N ALA A 5 -4.78 0.33 -15.18
CA ALA A 5 -3.49 -0.08 -15.72
C ALA A 5 -2.32 0.79 -15.23
N SER A 6 -2.55 2.07 -14.92
CA SER A 6 -1.50 2.98 -14.45
C SER A 6 -1.13 2.68 -13.00
N THR A 7 -2.13 2.50 -12.14
CA THR A 7 -2.00 2.13 -10.74
C THR A 7 -1.32 0.76 -10.59
N PHE A 8 -1.75 -0.22 -11.38
CA PHE A 8 -1.11 -1.55 -11.41
C PHE A 8 0.37 -1.48 -11.80
N ARG A 9 0.72 -0.69 -12.82
CA ARG A 9 2.12 -0.51 -13.23
C ARG A 9 2.96 0.19 -12.18
N ARG A 10 2.40 1.19 -11.47
CA ARG A 10 3.10 1.89 -10.37
C ARG A 10 3.40 0.93 -9.22
N LEU A 11 2.42 0.14 -8.77
CA LEU A 11 2.64 -0.89 -7.75
C LEU A 11 3.76 -1.85 -8.16
N ARG A 12 3.68 -2.42 -9.37
CA ARG A 12 4.67 -3.39 -9.87
C ARG A 12 6.09 -2.82 -9.94
N ARG A 13 6.24 -1.51 -10.15
CA ARG A 13 7.57 -0.85 -10.16
C ARG A 13 8.13 -0.63 -8.75
N LEU A 14 7.27 -0.46 -7.75
CA LEU A 14 7.67 -0.21 -6.36
C LEU A 14 7.92 -1.52 -5.59
N THR A 15 7.33 -2.64 -6.02
CA THR A 15 7.50 -3.94 -5.35
C THR A 15 8.96 -4.38 -5.18
N PRO A 16 9.83 -4.33 -6.21
CA PRO A 16 11.23 -4.75 -6.04
C PRO A 16 11.99 -3.88 -5.04
N ILE A 17 11.69 -2.59 -4.99
CA ILE A 17 12.36 -1.66 -4.06
C ILE A 17 11.97 -1.98 -2.61
N LEU A 18 10.70 -2.31 -2.37
CA LEU A 18 10.29 -2.78 -1.04
C LEU A 18 10.98 -4.10 -0.70
N ASP A 19 11.07 -5.03 -1.64
CA ASP A 19 11.75 -6.32 -1.44
C ASP A 19 13.24 -6.12 -1.11
N ASP A 20 13.94 -5.25 -1.84
CA ASP A 20 15.34 -4.90 -1.60
C ASP A 20 15.54 -4.36 -0.17
N ILE A 21 14.67 -3.45 0.29
CA ILE A 21 14.73 -2.87 1.65
C ILE A 21 14.48 -3.94 2.71
N LEU A 22 13.48 -4.81 2.50
CA LEU A 22 13.17 -5.88 3.44
C LEU A 22 14.30 -6.92 3.51
N ASN A 23 14.95 -7.23 2.39
CA ASN A 23 16.09 -8.14 2.32
C ASN A 23 17.35 -7.54 2.94
N ALA A 24 17.61 -6.25 2.72
CA ALA A 24 18.72 -5.53 3.35
C ALA A 24 18.49 -5.30 4.86
N GLY A 25 17.22 -5.22 5.28
CA GLY A 25 16.84 -4.86 6.64
C GLY A 25 17.00 -3.36 6.96
N GLU A 26 17.35 -2.55 5.95
CA GLU A 26 17.55 -1.11 6.10
C GLU A 26 17.24 -0.33 4.81
N VAL A 27 17.12 0.99 4.95
CA VAL A 27 17.00 1.94 3.82
C VAL A 27 18.39 2.49 3.52
N GLU A 28 19.06 1.91 2.55
CA GLU A 28 20.47 2.16 2.20
C GLU A 28 20.69 3.49 1.46
N TYR A 29 19.73 3.95 0.65
CA TYR A 29 19.90 5.17 -0.15
C TYR A 29 18.61 6.00 -0.29
N VAL A 30 18.79 7.31 -0.53
CA VAL A 30 17.69 8.30 -0.59
C VAL A 30 16.60 7.90 -1.61
N GLY A 31 16.99 7.25 -2.71
CA GLY A 31 16.04 6.76 -3.72
C GLY A 31 15.04 5.71 -3.19
N GLN A 32 15.46 4.85 -2.25
CA GLN A 32 14.57 3.91 -1.56
C GLN A 32 13.58 4.65 -0.68
N ALA A 33 14.04 5.64 0.10
CA ALA A 33 13.15 6.45 0.95
C ALA A 33 12.06 7.16 0.14
N VAL A 34 12.43 7.78 -0.99
CA VAL A 34 11.47 8.42 -1.91
C VAL A 34 10.47 7.42 -2.47
N SER A 35 10.95 6.22 -2.83
CA SER A 35 10.10 5.15 -3.35
C SER A 35 9.15 4.59 -2.30
N LEU A 36 9.59 4.49 -1.03
CA LEU A 36 8.73 4.12 0.10
C LEU A 36 7.62 5.15 0.32
N THR A 37 7.93 6.45 0.27
CA THR A 37 6.90 7.49 0.34
C THR A 37 5.90 7.33 -0.80
N ALA A 38 6.36 7.13 -2.04
CA ALA A 38 5.50 6.93 -3.18
C ALA A 38 4.61 5.68 -3.04
N LEU A 39 5.14 4.59 -2.47
CA LEU A 39 4.40 3.37 -2.20
C LEU A 39 3.34 3.58 -1.11
N ALA A 40 3.71 4.23 0.01
CA ALA A 40 2.79 4.53 1.09
C ALA A 40 1.62 5.40 0.60
N THR A 41 1.90 6.44 -0.18
CA THR A 41 0.87 7.29 -0.79
C THR A 41 -0.05 6.47 -1.70
N LEU A 42 0.50 5.61 -2.56
CA LEU A 42 -0.30 4.77 -3.46
C LEU A 42 -1.20 3.78 -2.68
N CYS A 43 -0.70 3.21 -1.59
CA CYS A 43 -1.51 2.35 -0.73
C CYS A 43 -2.64 3.13 -0.04
N SER A 44 -2.40 4.36 0.41
CA SER A 44 -3.45 5.21 0.98
C SER A 44 -4.52 5.55 -0.05
N GLU A 45 -4.13 5.98 -1.25
CA GLU A 45 -5.06 6.29 -2.35
C GLU A 45 -5.94 5.09 -2.71
N LEU A 46 -5.34 3.89 -2.75
CA LEU A 46 -6.06 2.64 -3.01
C LEU A 46 -7.04 2.28 -1.90
N PHE A 47 -6.63 2.47 -0.65
CA PHE A 47 -7.49 2.22 0.51
C PHE A 47 -8.69 3.17 0.51
N GLU A 48 -8.47 4.47 0.33
CA GLU A 48 -9.54 5.48 0.27
C GLU A 48 -10.50 5.22 -0.89
N ALA A 49 -9.99 4.79 -2.04
CA ALA A 49 -10.82 4.41 -3.18
C ALA A 49 -11.70 3.18 -2.86
N TYR A 50 -11.12 2.17 -2.20
CA TYR A 50 -11.87 0.99 -1.77
C TYR A 50 -12.92 1.33 -0.71
N GLU A 51 -12.57 2.09 0.32
CA GLU A 51 -13.48 2.52 1.39
C GLU A 51 -14.66 3.32 0.85
N ARG A 52 -14.43 4.15 -0.17
CA ARG A 52 -15.52 4.88 -0.84
C ARG A 52 -16.48 3.96 -1.58
N GLU A 53 -15.98 2.86 -2.16
CA GLU A 53 -16.80 1.88 -2.90
C GLU A 53 -17.50 0.89 -1.94
N TYR A 54 -16.89 0.55 -0.80
CA TYR A 54 -17.36 -0.45 0.15
C TYR A 54 -17.22 0.00 1.62
N PRO A 55 -17.94 1.05 2.06
CA PRO A 55 -17.75 1.64 3.39
C PRO A 55 -18.13 0.68 4.53
N ASP A 56 -19.14 -0.16 4.32
CA ASP A 56 -19.62 -1.12 5.34
C ASP A 56 -18.61 -2.26 5.53
N GLU A 57 -18.01 -2.77 4.45
CA GLU A 57 -16.97 -3.82 4.53
C GLU A 57 -15.74 -3.32 5.28
N VAL A 58 -15.30 -2.08 5.01
CA VAL A 58 -14.17 -1.47 5.71
C VAL A 58 -14.50 -1.24 7.19
N THR A 59 -15.72 -0.78 7.49
CA THR A 59 -16.18 -0.60 8.87
C THR A 59 -16.15 -1.93 9.62
N GLN A 60 -16.68 -3.00 9.01
CA GLN A 60 -16.67 -4.33 9.62
C GLN A 60 -15.25 -4.85 9.82
N ALA A 61 -14.38 -4.75 8.81
CA ALA A 61 -12.99 -5.19 8.92
C ALA A 61 -12.21 -4.46 10.04
N ARG A 62 -12.53 -3.18 10.29
CA ARG A 62 -11.96 -2.42 11.42
C ARG A 62 -12.44 -2.95 12.77
N ILE A 63 -13.72 -3.30 12.90
CA ILE A 63 -14.27 -3.92 14.11
C ILE A 63 -13.60 -5.27 14.36
N ASP A 64 -13.55 -6.13 13.36
CA ASP A 64 -12.93 -7.46 13.45
C ASP A 64 -11.44 -7.39 13.85
N SER A 65 -10.72 -6.37 13.34
CA SER A 65 -9.31 -6.14 13.69
C SER A 65 -9.12 -5.71 15.16
N LEU A 66 -10.10 -5.02 15.77
CA LEU A 66 -10.03 -4.61 17.17
C LEU A 66 -10.36 -5.77 18.12
N GLU A 67 -11.20 -6.71 17.68
CA GLU A 67 -11.57 -7.90 18.46
C GLU A 67 -10.51 -9.01 18.42
N SER A 68 -9.60 -8.95 17.44
CA SER A 68 -8.52 -9.94 17.23
C SER A 68 -7.17 -9.56 17.86
N GLN A 69 -7.10 -8.41 18.56
CA GLN A 69 -5.91 -7.93 19.29
C GLN A 69 -5.99 -8.25 20.79
#